data_AF-A0A2S8BKZ1-F1
#
_entry.id   AF-A0A2S8BKZ1-F1
#
_cell.length_a   1.000
_cell.length_b   1.000
_cell.length_c   1.000
_cell.angle_alpha   90.00
_cell.angle_beta   90.00
_cell.angle_gamma   90.00
#
_symmetry.space_group_name_H-M   'P 1'
#
loop_
_entity.id
_entity.type
_entity.pdbx_description
1 polymer ?
#
loop_
_entity_poly.entity_id
_entity_poly.type
_entity_poly.pdbx_seq_one_letter_code
_entity_poly.pdbx_strand_id
1 'polypeptide(L)'
;MVAATEVMLGRPCYEVEFSDGTAIVADAAHQWPTSEGVRTTAQLRSGMDSIAAAGAANPHTGSRGGAALMVPAVQIAAVHRMPTVPVRCVQVDNPEHLYLAGPGMVPTHNSTLALDFMRSCSIKHRLPSVIFSLEMSKSEIVMRLLSAEAKIKLGDMRSGRMSDDDWTRLARRMSEISEAPLYIDDSPNLTMMEIRAKARRLKQKADLRLVVVDYLQLMTSGKKVESRQIEVSEFSRHLKLLAKELELPVVALSQLNRGPEQRTDKKPMLADLRESGSLEQDADMVVLLHRPDAFERDDPRGGEADLILAKHRNGPTKTVTVAHQLHLSRFTNMAH
;
A
#
# COMPACT_ATOMS: atom_id res chain seq x y z
N MET A 1 15.51 -16.67 11.17
CA MET A 1 16.77 -16.61 10.38
C MET A 1 16.38 -16.63 8.91
N VAL A 2 16.69 -15.60 8.10
CA VAL A 2 16.26 -15.55 6.69
C VAL A 2 17.19 -16.41 5.85
N ALA A 3 16.67 -17.48 5.23
CA ALA A 3 17.40 -18.31 4.29
C ALA A 3 16.80 -18.11 2.90
N ALA A 4 17.52 -17.41 2.02
CA ALA A 4 17.17 -17.34 0.60
C ALA A 4 17.95 -18.42 -0.14
N THR A 5 17.27 -19.26 -0.91
CA THR A 5 17.94 -20.22 -1.79
C THR A 5 18.73 -19.49 -2.88
N GLU A 6 19.66 -20.14 -3.57
CA GLU A 6 20.21 -19.58 -4.82
C GLU A 6 19.10 -19.44 -5.88
N VAL A 7 19.32 -18.59 -6.90
CA VAL A 7 18.41 -18.46 -8.04
C VAL A 7 18.41 -19.78 -8.81
N MET A 8 17.26 -20.41 -8.90
CA MET A 8 17.11 -21.72 -9.52
C MET A 8 16.73 -21.52 -10.99
N LEU A 9 17.58 -22.02 -11.89
CA LEU A 9 17.37 -21.99 -13.34
C LEU A 9 16.92 -23.38 -13.82
N GLY A 10 16.13 -23.44 -14.90
CA GLY A 10 15.76 -24.70 -15.54
C GLY A 10 14.69 -25.53 -14.82
N ARG A 11 14.07 -25.01 -13.75
CA ARG A 11 13.03 -25.74 -13.00
C ARG A 11 11.64 -25.62 -13.65
N PRO A 12 10.81 -26.67 -13.66
CA PRO A 12 9.42 -26.56 -14.10
C PRO A 12 8.69 -25.52 -13.23
N CYS A 13 8.02 -24.57 -13.87
CA CYS A 13 7.27 -23.50 -13.21
C CYS A 13 5.77 -23.68 -13.45
N TYR A 14 4.99 -23.22 -12.49
CA TYR A 14 3.54 -23.28 -12.52
C TYR A 14 2.97 -21.94 -12.08
N GLU A 15 1.89 -21.52 -12.73
CA GLU A 15 1.01 -20.46 -12.26
C GLU A 15 -0.11 -21.11 -11.45
N VAL A 16 -0.19 -20.74 -10.17
CA VAL A 16 -1.20 -21.17 -9.22
C VAL A 16 -2.23 -20.06 -9.12
N GLU A 17 -3.42 -20.30 -9.64
CA GLU A 17 -4.57 -19.39 -9.52
C GLU A 17 -5.34 -19.69 -8.24
N PHE A 18 -5.82 -18.65 -7.59
CA PHE A 18 -6.54 -18.69 -6.33
C PHE A 18 -8.01 -18.30 -6.52
N SER A 19 -8.87 -18.74 -5.61
CA SER A 19 -10.32 -18.49 -5.67
C SER A 19 -10.70 -17.00 -5.55
N ASP A 20 -9.77 -16.15 -5.10
CA ASP A 20 -9.93 -14.69 -5.06
C ASP A 20 -9.51 -14.00 -6.38
N GLY A 21 -9.11 -14.77 -7.39
CA GLY A 21 -8.68 -14.27 -8.70
C GLY A 21 -7.21 -13.86 -8.77
N THR A 22 -6.44 -14.02 -7.68
CA THR A 22 -4.99 -13.81 -7.72
C THR A 22 -4.28 -15.02 -8.34
N ALA A 23 -3.06 -14.82 -8.86
CA ALA A 23 -2.24 -15.89 -9.42
C ALA A 23 -0.76 -15.73 -9.00
N ILE A 24 -0.08 -16.84 -8.72
CA ILE A 24 1.33 -16.86 -8.32
C ILE A 24 2.12 -17.82 -9.19
N VAL A 25 3.25 -17.35 -9.73
CA VAL A 25 4.22 -18.22 -10.38
C VAL A 25 5.22 -18.76 -9.37
N ALA A 26 5.30 -20.08 -9.27
CA ALA A 26 6.24 -20.77 -8.39
C ALA A 26 6.88 -21.98 -9.09
N ASP A 27 8.06 -22.40 -8.64
CA ASP A 27 8.65 -23.63 -9.15
C ASP A 27 7.98 -24.87 -8.57
N ALA A 28 8.17 -25.99 -9.25
CA ALA A 28 7.61 -27.30 -8.91
C ALA A 28 7.81 -27.71 -7.44
N ALA A 29 8.93 -27.30 -6.83
CA ALA A 29 9.35 -27.70 -5.49
C ALA A 29 9.03 -26.66 -4.40
N HIS A 30 8.49 -25.49 -4.77
CA HIS A 30 8.06 -24.49 -3.79
C HIS A 30 6.98 -25.09 -2.88
N GLN A 31 7.15 -24.92 -1.57
CA GLN A 31 6.33 -25.55 -0.54
C GLN A 31 5.23 -24.61 -0.06
N TRP A 32 4.00 -25.09 -0.12
CA TRP A 32 2.78 -24.40 0.28
C TRP A 32 2.21 -25.05 1.53
N PRO A 33 1.93 -24.27 2.60
CA PRO A 33 1.16 -24.78 3.72
C PRO A 33 -0.32 -24.87 3.32
N THR A 34 -0.83 -26.08 3.11
CA THR A 34 -2.25 -26.31 2.82
C THR A 34 -2.98 -26.85 4.04
N SER A 35 -4.31 -26.86 3.99
CA SER A 35 -5.18 -27.48 5.00
C SER A 35 -4.88 -28.95 5.30
N GLU A 36 -4.20 -29.66 4.38
CA GLU A 36 -3.82 -31.08 4.53
C GLU A 36 -2.32 -31.27 4.82
N GLY A 37 -1.57 -30.21 5.06
CA GLY A 37 -0.13 -30.23 5.31
C GLY A 37 0.69 -29.47 4.25
N VAL A 38 2.01 -29.64 4.27
CA VAL A 38 2.88 -28.96 3.30
C VAL A 38 2.88 -29.73 1.98
N ARG A 39 2.50 -29.08 0.89
CA ARG A 39 2.55 -29.62 -0.49
C ARG A 39 3.49 -28.82 -1.35
N THR A 40 4.14 -29.43 -2.34
CA THR A 40 4.87 -28.65 -3.35
C THR A 40 3.93 -28.13 -4.44
N THR A 41 4.33 -27.09 -5.20
CA THR A 41 3.51 -26.55 -6.30
C THR A 41 3.07 -27.61 -7.30
N ALA A 42 3.94 -28.57 -7.63
CA ALA A 42 3.60 -29.68 -8.52
C ALA A 42 2.60 -30.68 -7.92
N GLN A 43 2.36 -30.63 -6.61
CA GLN A 43 1.46 -31.50 -5.86
C GLN A 43 0.14 -30.81 -5.46
N LEU A 44 -0.01 -29.51 -5.76
CA LEU A 44 -1.22 -28.76 -5.48
C LEU A 44 -2.38 -29.26 -6.34
N ARG A 45 -3.56 -29.33 -5.73
CA ARG A 45 -4.80 -29.82 -6.34
C ARG A 45 -5.82 -28.69 -6.42
N SER A 46 -6.10 -28.27 -7.66
CA SER A 46 -7.17 -27.33 -7.98
C SER A 46 -8.51 -27.80 -7.40
N GLY A 47 -9.24 -26.90 -6.76
CA GLY A 47 -10.54 -27.15 -6.13
C GLY A 47 -10.48 -27.99 -4.84
N MET A 48 -9.31 -28.42 -4.37
CA MET A 48 -9.19 -29.23 -3.16
C MET A 48 -8.28 -28.60 -2.12
N ASP A 49 -7.08 -28.16 -2.53
CA ASP A 49 -6.16 -27.53 -1.59
C ASP A 49 -6.62 -26.10 -1.28
N SER A 50 -6.53 -25.74 0.00
CA SER A 50 -6.73 -24.38 0.47
C SER A 50 -5.50 -23.93 1.25
N ILE A 51 -5.07 -22.71 1.01
CA ILE A 51 -3.94 -22.09 1.70
C ILE A 51 -4.53 -21.19 2.79
N ALA A 52 -4.31 -21.57 4.03
CA ALA A 52 -4.61 -20.73 5.17
C ALA A 52 -3.39 -19.85 5.50
N ALA A 53 -3.62 -18.60 5.90
CA ALA A 53 -2.56 -17.83 6.56
C ALA A 53 -2.03 -18.63 7.76
N ALA A 54 -0.71 -18.75 7.87
CA ALA A 54 -0.08 -19.60 8.89
C ALA A 54 -0.52 -19.13 10.30
N GLY A 55 -1.28 -19.99 11.00
CA GLY A 55 -1.93 -19.66 12.27
C GLY A 55 -3.33 -20.26 12.45
N ALA A 56 -3.94 -20.82 11.41
CA ALA A 56 -5.08 -21.72 11.57
C ALA A 56 -4.59 -23.00 12.26
N ALA A 57 -4.96 -23.16 13.54
CA ALA A 57 -4.51 -24.26 14.37
C ALA A 57 -4.70 -25.63 13.68
N ASN A 58 -3.65 -26.44 13.73
CA ASN A 58 -3.72 -27.85 13.39
C ASN A 58 -4.75 -28.53 14.33
N PRO A 59 -5.84 -29.14 13.83
CA PRO A 59 -6.90 -29.68 14.70
C PRO A 59 -6.44 -30.85 15.60
N HIS A 60 -5.20 -31.33 15.45
CA HIS A 60 -4.63 -32.41 16.26
C HIS A 60 -3.78 -31.97 17.46
N THR A 61 -3.62 -30.68 17.72
CA THR A 61 -2.89 -30.19 18.91
C THR A 61 -3.81 -29.37 19.82
N GLY A 62 -4.30 -30.01 20.89
CA GLY A 62 -5.26 -29.46 21.84
C GLY A 62 -4.74 -28.32 22.72
N SER A 63 -4.66 -27.11 22.19
CA SER A 63 -4.47 -25.88 22.97
C SER A 63 -5.76 -25.05 22.98
N ARG A 64 -6.38 -24.94 24.16
CA ARG A 64 -7.53 -24.06 24.42
C ARG A 64 -7.02 -22.67 24.83
N GLY A 65 -7.48 -21.63 24.14
CA GLY A 65 -7.46 -20.26 24.65
C GLY A 65 -6.73 -19.24 23.75
N GLY A 66 -7.46 -18.65 22.80
CA GLY A 66 -7.01 -17.52 22.01
C GLY A 66 -7.96 -17.30 20.84
N ALA A 67 -8.67 -16.17 20.82
CA ALA A 67 -9.54 -15.82 19.71
C ALA A 67 -8.67 -15.45 18.48
N ALA A 68 -8.30 -16.45 17.69
CA ALA A 68 -7.59 -16.28 16.43
C ALA A 68 -8.46 -15.50 15.45
N LEU A 69 -7.87 -14.52 14.76
CA LEU A 69 -8.48 -13.95 13.56
C LEU A 69 -8.64 -15.08 12.53
N MET A 70 -9.88 -15.42 12.17
CA MET A 70 -10.15 -16.24 11.00
C MET A 70 -9.84 -15.41 9.75
N VAL A 71 -8.62 -15.53 9.24
CA VAL A 71 -8.33 -15.17 7.84
C VAL A 71 -8.95 -16.28 6.97
N PRO A 72 -9.78 -15.95 5.97
CA PRO A 72 -10.38 -16.98 5.12
C PRO A 72 -9.27 -17.73 4.37
N ALA A 73 -9.29 -19.06 4.45
CA ALA A 73 -8.42 -19.88 3.63
C ALA A 73 -8.77 -19.65 2.16
N VAL A 74 -7.77 -19.39 1.33
CA VAL A 74 -7.97 -19.15 -0.11
C VAL A 74 -7.77 -20.48 -0.84
N GLN A 75 -8.76 -20.87 -1.65
CA GLN A 75 -8.72 -22.15 -2.35
C GLN A 75 -7.88 -22.04 -3.61
N ILE A 76 -7.16 -23.10 -3.96
CA ILE A 76 -6.48 -23.19 -5.25
C ILE A 76 -7.56 -23.36 -6.33
N ALA A 77 -7.72 -22.37 -7.21
CA ALA A 77 -8.66 -22.41 -8.31
C ALA A 77 -8.10 -23.22 -9.50
N ALA A 78 -6.83 -23.00 -9.85
CA ALA A 78 -6.16 -23.73 -10.93
C ALA A 78 -4.64 -23.78 -10.73
N VAL A 79 -3.98 -24.75 -11.39
CA VAL A 79 -2.52 -24.87 -11.41
C VAL A 79 -2.10 -25.15 -12.85
N HIS A 80 -1.54 -24.15 -13.52
CA HIS A 80 -1.16 -24.21 -14.92
C HIS A 80 0.35 -24.30 -15.07
N ARG A 81 0.84 -25.28 -15.84
CA ARG A 81 2.27 -25.35 -16.15
C ARG A 81 2.65 -24.23 -17.12
N MET A 82 3.76 -23.56 -16.83
CA MET A 82 4.29 -22.47 -17.64
C MET A 82 5.71 -22.77 -18.14
N PRO A 83 6.20 -22.01 -19.14
CA PRO A 83 7.63 -21.97 -19.45
C PRO A 83 8.46 -21.66 -18.21
N THR A 84 9.63 -22.28 -18.10
CA THR A 84 10.54 -22.03 -16.98
C THR A 84 10.98 -20.58 -16.93
N VAL A 85 10.85 -19.97 -15.76
CA VAL A 85 11.39 -18.66 -15.42
C VAL A 85 12.37 -18.79 -14.24
N PRO A 86 13.36 -17.89 -14.10
CA PRO A 86 14.20 -17.86 -12.90
C PRO A 86 13.35 -17.63 -11.65
N VAL A 87 13.53 -18.47 -10.63
CA VAL A 87 12.76 -18.45 -9.37
C VAL A 87 13.70 -18.54 -8.17
N ARG A 88 13.33 -17.91 -7.04
CA ARG A 88 14.10 -17.95 -5.79
C ARG A 88 13.14 -18.04 -4.60
N CYS A 89 13.34 -19.02 -3.73
CA CYS A 89 12.56 -19.13 -2.50
C CYS A 89 13.26 -18.36 -1.37
N VAL A 90 12.54 -17.46 -0.71
CA VAL A 90 13.02 -16.73 0.48
C VAL A 90 12.24 -17.20 1.69
N GLN A 91 12.89 -17.93 2.60
CA GLN A 91 12.31 -18.30 3.89
C GLN A 91 12.49 -17.13 4.85
N VAL A 92 11.41 -16.36 5.09
CA VAL A 92 11.38 -15.27 6.07
C VAL A 92 10.55 -15.73 7.26
N ASP A 93 11.17 -16.07 8.39
CA ASP A 93 10.50 -16.52 9.62
C ASP A 93 9.51 -15.46 10.15
N ASN A 94 8.26 -15.46 9.68
CA ASN A 94 7.19 -14.56 10.10
C ASN A 94 5.81 -15.18 9.80
N PRO A 95 4.88 -15.27 10.78
CA PRO A 95 3.58 -15.92 10.63
C PRO A 95 2.68 -15.44 9.46
N GLU A 96 2.99 -14.34 8.74
CA GLU A 96 2.15 -13.82 7.65
C GLU A 96 2.68 -14.07 6.21
N HIS A 97 3.56 -15.06 6.01
CA HIS A 97 4.19 -15.42 4.72
C HIS A 97 3.30 -15.38 3.44
N LEU A 98 3.31 -14.28 2.65
CA LEU A 98 3.25 -14.25 1.17
C LEU A 98 3.33 -12.79 0.67
N TYR A 99 4.23 -12.48 -0.27
CA TYR A 99 4.28 -11.17 -0.93
C TYR A 99 4.15 -11.33 -2.46
N LEU A 100 3.01 -10.86 -2.98
CA LEU A 100 2.60 -10.91 -4.38
C LEU A 100 3.27 -9.80 -5.20
N ALA A 101 3.75 -10.13 -6.40
CA ALA A 101 4.20 -9.17 -7.40
C ALA A 101 3.37 -9.30 -8.68
N GLY A 102 2.47 -8.35 -8.92
CA GLY A 102 1.55 -8.34 -10.06
C GLY A 102 1.86 -7.28 -11.13
N PRO A 103 1.33 -7.42 -12.36
CA PRO A 103 1.61 -6.52 -13.49
C PRO A 103 0.84 -5.18 -13.50
N GLY A 104 0.11 -4.82 -12.45
CA GLY A 104 -0.82 -3.68 -12.41
C GLY A 104 -0.21 -2.28 -12.16
N MET A 105 -0.38 -1.39 -13.15
CA MET A 105 -0.76 0.02 -13.06
C MET A 105 0.08 1.09 -12.30
N VAL A 106 -0.26 2.34 -12.62
CA VAL A 106 0.56 3.57 -12.74
C VAL A 106 0.83 4.25 -11.37
N PRO A 107 2.00 4.88 -11.13
CA PRO A 107 2.22 5.73 -9.96
C PRO A 107 1.35 6.99 -9.99
N THR A 108 0.37 7.10 -9.10
CA THR A 108 -0.16 8.39 -8.69
C THR A 108 0.80 8.99 -7.66
N HIS A 109 1.26 10.22 -7.89
CA HIS A 109 2.29 10.88 -7.07
C HIS A 109 1.82 11.13 -5.62
N ASN A 110 0.51 11.25 -5.43
CA ASN A 110 -0.13 11.50 -4.13
C ASN A 110 0.02 10.29 -3.20
N SER A 111 -0.26 9.08 -3.71
CA SER A 111 -0.10 7.84 -2.94
C SER A 111 1.36 7.61 -2.56
N THR A 112 2.32 8.00 -3.42
CA THR A 112 3.75 7.92 -3.09
C THR A 112 4.12 8.80 -1.88
N LEU A 113 3.63 10.05 -1.83
CA LEU A 113 3.88 10.94 -0.70
C LEU A 113 3.23 10.43 0.59
N ALA A 114 2.01 9.90 0.51
CA ALA A 114 1.35 9.27 1.64
C ALA A 114 2.15 8.07 2.19
N LEU A 115 2.68 7.23 1.30
CA LEU A 115 3.53 6.12 1.70
C LEU A 115 4.82 6.61 2.39
N ASP A 116 5.41 7.74 1.99
CA ASP A 116 6.55 8.31 2.72
C ASP A 116 6.20 8.75 4.15
N PHE A 117 4.99 9.29 4.38
CA PHE A 117 4.53 9.57 5.74
C PHE A 117 4.38 8.28 6.56
N MET A 118 3.82 7.23 5.96
CA MET A 118 3.67 5.92 6.60
C MET A 118 5.03 5.28 6.91
N ARG A 119 5.99 5.34 5.97
CA ARG A 119 7.37 4.87 6.15
C ARG A 119 8.06 5.59 7.29
N SER A 120 7.97 6.92 7.31
CA SER A 120 8.52 7.73 8.39
C SER A 120 7.89 7.35 9.74
N CYS A 121 6.56 7.28 9.80
CA CYS A 121 5.82 6.99 11.03
C CYS A 121 6.13 5.58 11.57
N SER A 122 5.86 4.53 10.78
CA SER A 122 5.89 3.14 11.28
C SER A 122 7.23 2.45 11.13
N ILE A 123 7.95 2.67 10.03
CA ILE A 123 9.23 1.96 9.81
C ILE A 123 10.33 2.68 10.59
N LYS A 124 10.49 3.99 10.36
CA LYS A 124 11.57 4.77 10.96
C LYS A 124 11.34 5.08 12.44
N HIS A 125 10.13 5.52 12.79
CA HIS A 125 9.81 5.96 14.16
C HIS A 125 9.08 4.90 14.99
N ARG A 126 8.77 3.72 14.42
CA ARG A 126 8.06 2.62 15.11
C ARG A 126 6.75 3.06 15.76
N LEU A 127 6.08 4.05 15.16
CA LEU A 127 4.78 4.54 15.59
C LEU A 127 3.66 3.87 14.78
N PRO A 128 2.60 3.38 15.44
CA PRO A 128 1.52 2.68 14.76
C PRO A 128 0.75 3.56 13.76
N SER A 129 0.63 3.11 12.51
CA SER A 129 -0.12 3.83 11.47
C SER A 129 -0.97 2.89 10.62
N VAL A 130 -2.08 3.41 10.06
CA VAL A 130 -2.95 2.66 9.16
C VAL A 130 -3.19 3.43 7.87
N ILE A 131 -3.13 2.72 6.74
CA ILE A 131 -3.62 3.21 5.45
C ILE A 131 -4.86 2.42 5.04
N PHE A 132 -5.94 3.14 4.77
CA PHE A 132 -7.13 2.62 4.11
C PHE A 132 -6.99 2.93 2.62
N SER A 133 -6.72 1.90 1.81
CA SER A 133 -6.55 2.04 0.37
C SER A 133 -7.76 1.49 -0.37
N LEU A 134 -8.32 2.31 -1.23
CA LEU A 134 -9.49 2.05 -2.05
C LEU A 134 -9.11 1.85 -3.52
N GLU A 135 -7.89 2.27 -3.90
CA GLU A 135 -7.36 2.17 -5.26
C GLU A 135 -6.29 1.09 -5.38
N MET A 136 -5.40 0.99 -4.39
CA MET A 136 -4.26 0.09 -4.44
C MET A 136 -4.46 -1.12 -3.54
N SER A 137 -4.03 -2.28 -4.05
CA SER A 137 -3.94 -3.49 -3.26
C SER A 137 -2.83 -3.41 -2.21
N LYS A 138 -2.95 -4.21 -1.15
CA LYS A 138 -1.91 -4.39 -0.12
C LYS A 138 -0.57 -4.77 -0.76
N SER A 139 -0.58 -5.62 -1.78
CA SER A 139 0.62 -6.03 -2.52
C SER A 139 1.33 -4.86 -3.21
N GLU A 140 0.59 -3.98 -3.86
CA GLU A 140 1.17 -2.81 -4.54
C GLU A 140 1.76 -1.82 -3.53
N ILE A 141 1.08 -1.61 -2.40
CA ILE A 141 1.57 -0.77 -1.31
C ILE A 141 2.88 -1.34 -0.76
N VAL A 142 2.90 -2.63 -0.41
CA VAL A 142 4.11 -3.28 0.15
C VAL A 142 5.28 -3.22 -0.83
N MET A 143 5.03 -3.46 -2.12
CA MET A 143 6.08 -3.39 -3.13
C MET A 143 6.69 -1.99 -3.24
N ARG A 144 5.87 -0.94 -3.15
CA ARG A 144 6.37 0.45 -3.14
C ARG A 144 7.16 0.77 -1.89
N LEU A 145 6.72 0.31 -0.72
CA LEU A 145 7.46 0.45 0.54
C LEU A 145 8.83 -0.23 0.44
N LEU A 146 8.88 -1.46 -0.06
CA LEU A 146 10.11 -2.21 -0.28
C LEU A 146 11.03 -1.51 -1.29
N SER A 147 10.49 -1.06 -2.42
CA SER A 147 11.23 -0.28 -3.43
C SER A 147 11.91 0.94 -2.82
N ALA A 148 11.18 1.66 -1.97
CA ALA A 148 11.65 2.87 -1.32
C ALA A 148 12.69 2.64 -0.21
N GLU A 149 12.53 1.57 0.58
CA GLU A 149 13.45 1.19 1.68
C GLU A 149 14.71 0.47 1.19
N ALA A 150 14.58 -0.40 0.19
CA ALA A 150 15.68 -1.17 -0.38
C ALA A 150 16.44 -0.40 -1.46
N LYS A 151 15.89 0.73 -1.94
CA LYS A 151 16.41 1.55 -3.06
C LYS A 151 16.54 0.74 -4.36
N ILE A 152 15.57 -0.12 -4.61
CA ILE A 152 15.49 -0.93 -5.83
C ILE A 152 14.40 -0.34 -6.71
N LYS A 153 14.64 -0.21 -8.01
CA LYS A 153 13.65 0.36 -8.92
C LYS A 153 12.38 -0.47 -8.90
N LEU A 154 11.23 0.19 -8.78
CA LEU A 154 9.94 -0.48 -8.75
C LEU A 154 9.71 -1.32 -10.02
N GLY A 155 10.15 -0.82 -11.18
CA GLY A 155 10.09 -1.55 -12.44
C GLY A 155 10.94 -2.84 -12.45
N ASP A 156 12.11 -2.81 -11.83
CA ASP A 156 13.00 -3.97 -11.74
C ASP A 156 12.41 -5.03 -10.78
N MET A 157 11.81 -4.58 -9.67
CA MET A 157 11.07 -5.46 -8.76
C MET A 157 9.85 -6.10 -9.42
N ARG A 158 9.06 -5.33 -10.18
CA ARG A 158 7.89 -5.84 -10.91
C ARG A 158 8.24 -6.82 -12.02
N SER A 159 9.36 -6.58 -12.71
CA SER A 159 9.80 -7.42 -13.82
C SER A 159 10.70 -8.59 -13.40
N GLY A 160 11.02 -8.71 -12.10
CA GLY A 160 11.92 -9.72 -11.56
C GLY A 160 13.39 -9.54 -11.97
N ARG A 161 13.75 -8.42 -12.58
CA ARG A 161 15.13 -8.10 -13.05
C ARG A 161 16.00 -7.58 -11.90
N MET A 162 16.17 -8.37 -10.86
CA MET A 162 16.93 -8.00 -9.67
C MET A 162 18.24 -8.77 -9.61
N SER A 163 19.33 -8.06 -9.31
CA SER A 163 20.63 -8.67 -9.03
C SER A 163 20.60 -9.44 -7.70
N ASP A 164 21.59 -10.30 -7.44
CA ASP A 164 21.69 -11.00 -6.16
C ASP A 164 21.86 -10.05 -4.96
N ASP A 165 22.53 -8.92 -5.17
CA ASP A 165 22.65 -7.86 -4.17
C ASP A 165 21.30 -7.18 -3.90
N ASP A 166 20.50 -6.90 -4.95
CA ASP A 166 19.13 -6.39 -4.81
C ASP A 166 18.26 -7.34 -4.00
N TRP A 167 18.30 -8.63 -4.31
CA TRP A 167 17.57 -9.66 -3.56
C TRP A 167 17.97 -9.69 -2.08
N THR A 168 19.26 -9.56 -1.79
CA THR A 168 19.78 -9.52 -0.43
C THR A 168 19.30 -8.28 0.33
N ARG A 169 19.35 -7.09 -0.32
CA ARG A 169 18.80 -5.85 0.25
C ARG A 169 17.30 -5.96 0.51
N LEU A 170 16.55 -6.52 -0.43
CA LEU A 170 15.10 -6.69 -0.33
C LEU A 170 14.73 -7.57 0.86
N ALA A 171 15.37 -8.73 1.00
CA ALA A 171 15.12 -9.67 2.09
C ALA A 171 15.36 -9.05 3.47
N ARG A 172 16.43 -8.24 3.59
CA ARG A 172 16.72 -7.50 4.83
C ARG A 172 15.62 -6.49 5.17
N ARG A 173 15.18 -5.68 4.20
CA ARG A 173 14.14 -4.65 4.41
C ARG A 173 12.76 -5.24 4.65
N MET A 174 12.48 -6.41 4.08
CA MET A 174 11.22 -7.11 4.30
C MET A 174 10.99 -7.44 5.78
N SER A 175 12.03 -7.90 6.48
CA SER A 175 11.94 -8.14 7.93
C SER A 175 11.59 -6.86 8.69
N GLU A 176 12.26 -5.74 8.37
CA GLU A 176 12.03 -4.46 9.03
C GLU A 176 10.61 -3.92 8.81
N ILE A 177 10.10 -4.03 7.58
CA ILE A 177 8.72 -3.61 7.24
C ILE A 177 7.71 -4.51 7.94
N SER A 178 7.96 -5.82 7.97
CA SER A 178 7.01 -6.77 8.56
C SER A 178 6.91 -6.65 10.08
N GLU A 179 7.95 -6.17 10.76
CA GLU A 179 7.92 -5.88 12.19
C GLU A 179 7.41 -4.46 12.51
N ALA A 180 7.30 -3.58 11.52
CA ALA A 180 6.81 -2.23 11.73
C ALA A 180 5.32 -2.27 12.09
N PRO A 181 4.83 -1.40 13.01
CA PRO A 181 3.41 -1.31 13.34
C PRO A 181 2.64 -0.58 12.23
N LEU A 182 2.65 -1.15 11.03
CA LEU A 182 2.09 -0.62 9.80
C LEU A 182 0.90 -1.48 9.39
N TYR A 183 -0.29 -0.90 9.44
CA TYR A 183 -1.53 -1.58 9.07
C TYR A 183 -1.99 -1.12 7.68
N ILE A 184 -2.34 -2.07 6.82
CA ILE A 184 -2.88 -1.80 5.49
C ILE A 184 -4.24 -2.46 5.41
N ASP A 185 -5.24 -1.68 5.00
CA ASP A 185 -6.60 -2.15 4.74
C ASP A 185 -6.99 -1.78 3.32
N ASP A 186 -6.98 -2.77 2.44
CA ASP A 186 -7.36 -2.68 1.03
C ASP A 186 -8.73 -3.32 0.76
N SER A 187 -9.58 -3.43 1.81
CA SER A 187 -10.92 -4.00 1.66
C SER A 187 -11.71 -3.20 0.60
N PRO A 188 -12.35 -3.87 -0.38
CA PRO A 188 -13.14 -3.17 -1.38
C PRO A 188 -14.36 -2.50 -0.73
N ASN A 189 -14.83 -1.39 -1.31
CA ASN A 189 -16.06 -0.70 -0.91
C ASN A 189 -16.13 -0.25 0.56
N LEU A 190 -14.99 0.10 1.18
CA LEU A 190 -14.97 0.59 2.57
C LEU A 190 -15.84 1.84 2.75
N THR A 191 -16.79 1.73 3.67
CA THR A 191 -17.61 2.86 4.12
C THR A 191 -16.89 3.66 5.20
N MET A 192 -17.28 4.93 5.39
CA MET A 192 -16.74 5.76 6.46
C MET A 192 -17.00 5.18 7.86
N MET A 193 -18.12 4.50 8.06
CA MET A 193 -18.41 3.84 9.34
C MET A 193 -17.42 2.72 9.64
N GLU A 194 -17.06 1.91 8.63
CA GLU A 194 -16.07 0.85 8.77
C GLU A 194 -14.67 1.41 9.02
N ILE A 195 -14.26 2.46 8.27
CA ILE A 195 -12.99 3.15 8.51
C ILE A 195 -12.92 3.64 9.96
N ARG A 196 -13.96 4.32 10.46
CA ARG A 196 -14.00 4.80 11.85
C ARG A 196 -13.94 3.65 12.86
N ALA A 197 -14.71 2.57 12.65
CA ALA A 197 -14.73 1.43 13.54
C ALA A 197 -13.36 0.73 13.61
N LYS A 198 -12.72 0.51 12.46
CA LYS A 198 -11.39 -0.11 12.38
C LYS A 198 -10.31 0.80 12.98
N ALA A 199 -10.33 2.10 12.69
CA ALA A 199 -9.39 3.07 13.27
C ALA A 199 -9.52 3.16 14.80
N ARG A 200 -10.74 3.21 15.35
CA ARG A 200 -10.99 3.17 16.81
C ARG A 200 -10.43 1.90 17.44
N ARG A 201 -10.71 0.75 16.83
CA ARG A 201 -10.22 -0.54 17.31
C ARG A 201 -8.69 -0.59 17.32
N LEU A 202 -8.05 -0.06 16.28
CA LEU A 202 -6.58 0.04 16.22
C LEU A 202 -6.04 1.04 17.25
N LYS A 203 -6.69 2.18 17.46
CA LYS A 203 -6.32 3.15 18.50
C LYS A 203 -6.31 2.50 19.89
N GLN A 204 -7.33 1.72 20.22
CA GLN A 204 -7.43 1.01 21.50
C GLN A 204 -6.38 -0.10 21.66
N LYS A 205 -6.12 -0.87 20.60
CA LYS A 205 -5.23 -2.03 20.67
C LYS A 205 -3.74 -1.69 20.59
N ALA A 206 -3.41 -0.67 19.81
CA ALA A 206 -2.04 -0.39 19.41
C ALA A 206 -1.63 1.08 19.57
N ASP A 207 -2.43 1.95 20.21
CA ASP A 207 -2.17 3.39 20.27
C ASP A 207 -1.86 4.03 18.90
N LEU A 208 -2.78 3.87 17.94
CA LEU A 208 -2.69 4.44 16.60
C LEU A 208 -2.27 5.93 16.62
N ARG A 209 -1.30 6.29 15.75
CA ARG A 209 -0.66 7.62 15.68
C ARG A 209 -0.86 8.35 14.36
N LEU A 210 -1.25 7.65 13.30
CA LEU A 210 -1.50 8.21 11.98
C LEU A 210 -2.54 7.39 11.23
N VAL A 211 -3.48 8.07 10.59
CA VAL A 211 -4.42 7.47 9.64
C VAL A 211 -4.20 8.11 8.28
N VAL A 212 -4.10 7.28 7.24
CA VAL A 212 -4.08 7.68 5.83
C VAL A 212 -5.30 7.09 5.12
N VAL A 213 -5.97 7.88 4.29
CA VAL A 213 -7.09 7.42 3.45
C VAL A 213 -6.80 7.76 1.98
N ASP A 214 -6.76 6.75 1.12
CA ASP A 214 -6.40 6.84 -0.31
C ASP A 214 -7.44 6.11 -1.18
N TYR A 215 -8.30 6.74 -1.99
CA TYR A 215 -8.58 8.16 -2.16
C TYR A 215 -10.08 8.43 -1.95
N LEU A 216 -10.40 9.59 -1.39
CA LEU A 216 -11.75 9.94 -0.95
C LEU A 216 -12.82 9.84 -2.04
N GLN A 217 -12.44 10.02 -3.31
CA GLN A 217 -13.36 9.98 -4.44
C GLN A 217 -13.79 8.56 -4.89
N LEU A 218 -13.38 7.47 -4.26
CA LEU A 218 -14.00 6.13 -4.46
C LEU A 218 -14.97 5.74 -3.36
N MET A 219 -15.05 6.53 -2.29
CA MET A 219 -15.97 6.20 -1.21
C MET A 219 -17.42 6.46 -1.67
N THR A 220 -18.28 5.47 -1.46
CA THR A 220 -19.72 5.58 -1.61
C THR A 220 -20.37 5.60 -0.22
N SER A 221 -21.25 6.56 -0.01
CA SER A 221 -22.02 6.81 1.22
C SER A 221 -23.12 5.75 1.48
N GLY A 222 -23.27 4.77 0.58
CA GLY A 222 -24.28 3.71 0.64
C GLY A 222 -25.72 4.19 0.47
N LYS A 223 -25.93 5.49 0.23
CA LYS A 223 -27.24 6.12 -0.01
C LYS A 223 -27.30 6.69 -1.44
N LYS A 224 -28.50 6.74 -2.02
CA LYS A 224 -28.76 7.53 -3.24
C LYS A 224 -28.63 9.00 -2.86
N VAL A 225 -27.47 9.61 -3.13
CA VAL A 225 -27.24 11.05 -2.92
C VAL A 225 -27.51 11.78 -4.24
N GLU A 226 -28.22 12.91 -4.18
CA GLU A 226 -28.58 13.71 -5.36
C GLU A 226 -27.38 14.33 -6.09
N SER A 227 -26.27 14.56 -5.37
CA SER A 227 -25.05 15.15 -5.92
C SER A 227 -23.80 14.61 -5.23
N ARG A 228 -22.78 14.27 -6.03
CA ARG A 228 -21.45 13.85 -5.57
C ARG A 228 -20.80 14.87 -4.63
N GLN A 229 -21.09 16.16 -4.83
CA GLN A 229 -20.54 17.25 -3.99
C GLN A 229 -21.01 17.15 -2.54
N ILE A 230 -22.27 16.74 -2.32
CA ILE A 230 -22.84 16.57 -0.97
C ILE A 230 -22.12 15.41 -0.28
N GLU A 231 -21.94 14.31 -1.00
CA GLU A 231 -21.25 13.12 -0.51
C GLU A 231 -19.79 13.39 -0.11
N VAL A 232 -19.03 14.09 -0.96
CA VAL A 232 -17.66 14.52 -0.62
C VAL A 232 -17.63 15.45 0.60
N SER A 233 -18.65 16.29 0.75
CA SER A 233 -18.78 17.17 1.92
C SER A 233 -19.07 16.42 3.22
N GLU A 234 -19.87 15.36 3.17
CA GLU A 234 -20.09 14.49 4.32
C GLU A 234 -18.81 13.71 4.67
N PHE A 235 -18.08 13.20 3.67
CA PHE A 235 -16.81 12.51 3.89
C PHE A 235 -15.78 13.42 4.56
N SER A 236 -15.60 14.63 4.04
CA SER A 236 -14.74 15.68 4.62
C SER A 236 -15.03 15.88 6.12
N ARG A 237 -16.31 16.11 6.45
CA ARG A 237 -16.76 16.31 7.83
C ARG A 237 -16.43 15.11 8.72
N HIS A 238 -16.71 13.90 8.24
CA HIS A 238 -16.48 12.69 9.00
C HIS A 238 -14.99 12.43 9.29
N LEU A 239 -14.10 12.74 8.34
CA LEU A 239 -12.66 12.64 8.57
C LEU A 239 -12.19 13.65 9.62
N LYS A 240 -12.70 14.88 9.57
CA LYS A 240 -12.38 15.90 10.57
C LYS A 240 -12.86 15.49 11.96
N LEU A 241 -14.05 14.90 12.06
CA LEU A 241 -14.58 14.36 13.31
C LEU A 241 -13.74 13.16 13.79
N LEU A 242 -13.34 12.26 12.90
CA LEU A 242 -12.46 11.13 13.23
C LEU A 242 -11.11 11.61 13.80
N ALA A 243 -10.49 12.61 13.18
CA ALA A 243 -9.23 13.19 13.66
C ALA A 243 -9.36 13.79 15.05
N LYS A 244 -10.44 14.55 15.31
CA LYS A 244 -10.73 15.12 16.62
C LYS A 244 -11.02 14.06 17.68
N GLU A 245 -11.76 13.02 17.29
CA GLU A 245 -12.17 11.96 18.20
C GLU A 245 -11.01 11.05 18.62
N LEU A 246 -10.12 10.71 17.68
CA LEU A 246 -8.95 9.87 17.96
C LEU A 246 -7.72 10.66 18.40
N GLU A 247 -7.80 12.00 18.39
CA GLU A 247 -6.72 12.93 18.72
C GLU A 247 -5.42 12.62 17.98
N LEU A 248 -5.52 12.37 16.67
CA LEU A 248 -4.38 12.03 15.82
C LEU A 248 -4.48 12.66 14.42
N PRO A 249 -3.35 12.83 13.71
CA PRO A 249 -3.35 13.26 12.33
C PRO A 249 -4.08 12.27 11.41
N VAL A 250 -5.02 12.79 10.62
CA VAL A 250 -5.68 12.06 9.52
C VAL A 250 -5.28 12.73 8.21
N VAL A 251 -4.58 11.99 7.35
CA VAL A 251 -4.19 12.43 6.02
C VAL A 251 -5.16 11.82 5.01
N ALA A 252 -5.82 12.65 4.23
CA ALA A 252 -6.71 12.19 3.19
C ALA A 252 -6.21 12.64 1.83
N LEU A 253 -6.09 11.70 0.90
CA LEU A 253 -5.71 12.01 -0.46
C LEU A 253 -6.93 12.42 -1.27
N SER A 254 -6.77 13.54 -1.99
CA SER A 254 -7.77 14.07 -2.90
C SER A 254 -7.15 14.27 -4.27
N GLN A 255 -7.88 13.87 -5.30
CA GLN A 255 -7.61 14.31 -6.66
C GLN A 255 -8.03 15.78 -6.83
N LEU A 256 -7.37 16.48 -7.76
CA LEU A 256 -7.69 17.85 -8.15
C LEU A 256 -8.47 17.84 -9.47
N ASN A 257 -9.22 18.90 -9.72
CA ASN A 257 -9.76 19.16 -11.05
C ASN A 257 -8.61 19.40 -12.04
N ARG A 258 -8.84 19.17 -13.34
CA ARG A 258 -7.84 19.43 -14.40
C ARG A 258 -7.58 20.91 -14.70
N GLY A 259 -8.16 21.82 -13.92
CA GLY A 259 -7.99 23.27 -14.04
C GLY A 259 -6.53 23.76 -14.05
N PRO A 260 -5.62 23.24 -13.19
CA PRO A 260 -4.21 23.59 -13.24
C PRO A 260 -3.57 23.36 -14.60
N GLU A 261 -3.93 22.28 -15.31
CA GLU A 261 -3.31 21.89 -16.58
C GLU A 261 -3.53 22.93 -17.69
N GLN A 262 -4.58 23.75 -17.57
CA GLN A 262 -4.93 24.79 -18.52
C GLN A 262 -4.27 26.14 -18.21
N ARG A 263 -3.67 26.30 -17.02
CA ARG A 263 -2.96 27.53 -16.66
C ARG A 263 -1.55 27.54 -17.21
N THR A 264 -1.03 28.74 -17.46
CA THR A 264 0.34 28.94 -17.93
C THR A 264 1.38 28.38 -16.96
N ASP A 265 1.18 28.57 -15.65
CA ASP A 265 2.13 28.12 -14.63
C ASP A 265 1.93 26.67 -14.18
N LYS A 266 0.80 26.04 -14.55
CA LYS A 266 0.41 24.66 -14.20
C LYS A 266 0.50 24.32 -12.70
N LYS A 267 0.58 25.34 -11.84
CA LYS A 267 0.73 25.19 -10.38
C LYS A 267 -0.64 25.03 -9.75
N PRO A 268 -0.92 23.96 -8.98
CA PRO A 268 -2.19 23.80 -8.29
C PRO A 268 -2.38 24.86 -7.20
N MET A 269 -3.64 25.25 -6.97
CA MET A 269 -4.10 26.18 -5.95
C MET A 269 -5.33 25.63 -5.24
N LEU A 270 -5.69 26.22 -4.09
CA LEU A 270 -6.87 25.79 -3.31
C LEU A 270 -8.15 25.77 -4.14
N ALA A 271 -8.32 26.73 -5.05
CA ALA A 271 -9.48 26.79 -5.93
C ALA A 271 -9.62 25.59 -6.89
N ASP A 272 -8.59 24.76 -7.04
CA ASP A 272 -8.67 23.54 -7.87
C ASP A 272 -9.30 22.36 -7.11
N LEU A 273 -9.53 22.50 -5.80
CA LEU A 273 -10.34 21.59 -4.99
C LEU A 273 -11.85 21.85 -5.14
N ARG A 274 -12.29 22.76 -6.03
CA ARG A 274 -13.64 23.39 -6.05
C ARG A 274 -14.85 22.47 -6.14
N GLU A 275 -14.72 21.23 -6.63
CA GLU A 275 -15.81 20.23 -6.49
C GLU A 275 -15.97 19.72 -5.04
N SER A 276 -15.09 20.16 -4.15
CA SER A 276 -14.91 19.77 -2.76
C SER A 276 -14.64 20.99 -1.87
N GLY A 277 -15.38 22.09 -2.03
CA GLY A 277 -15.21 23.31 -1.21
C GLY A 277 -15.29 23.06 0.31
N SER A 278 -15.99 22.00 0.71
CA SER A 278 -16.03 21.46 2.07
C SER A 278 -14.68 20.89 2.54
N LEU A 279 -13.93 20.19 1.69
CA LEU A 279 -12.57 19.71 2.01
C LEU A 279 -11.65 20.88 2.35
N GLU A 280 -11.71 21.95 1.56
CA GLU A 280 -10.94 23.16 1.86
C GLU A 280 -11.32 23.72 3.22
N GLN A 281 -12.62 23.84 3.54
CA GLN A 281 -13.08 24.41 4.80
C GLN A 281 -12.70 23.57 6.02
N ASP A 282 -12.94 22.26 5.96
CA ASP A 282 -12.74 21.35 7.10
C ASP A 282 -11.26 21.05 7.37
N ALA A 283 -10.41 21.04 6.34
CA ALA A 283 -8.99 20.76 6.49
C ALA A 283 -8.28 21.77 7.38
N ASP A 284 -7.37 21.29 8.24
CA ASP A 284 -6.47 22.14 9.02
C ASP A 284 -5.25 22.55 8.18
N MET A 285 -4.78 21.66 7.33
CA MET A 285 -3.68 21.86 6.40
C MET A 285 -4.06 21.32 5.03
N VAL A 286 -3.63 22.01 3.98
CA VAL A 286 -3.75 21.54 2.59
C VAL A 286 -2.38 21.60 1.96
N VAL A 287 -1.88 20.45 1.52
CA VAL A 287 -0.61 20.31 0.80
C VAL A 287 -0.94 19.94 -0.64
N LEU A 288 -0.54 20.80 -1.57
CA LEU A 288 -0.67 20.55 -3.01
C LEU A 288 0.68 20.12 -3.55
N LEU A 289 0.68 19.07 -4.36
CA LEU A 289 1.89 18.55 -4.97
C LEU A 289 2.01 19.08 -6.40
N HIS A 290 3.13 19.72 -6.71
CA HIS A 290 3.45 20.17 -8.06
C HIS A 290 4.78 19.59 -8.53
N ARG A 291 4.80 19.10 -9.76
CA ARG A 291 5.99 18.56 -10.42
C ARG A 291 6.15 19.27 -11.76
N PRO A 292 7.13 20.17 -11.92
CA PRO A 292 7.37 20.85 -13.19
C PRO A 292 7.64 19.85 -14.33
N ASP A 293 8.45 18.84 -14.04
CA ASP A 293 8.88 17.79 -14.96
C ASP A 293 7.76 16.81 -15.40
N ALA A 294 6.59 16.86 -14.73
CA ALA A 294 5.43 16.09 -15.13
C ALA A 294 4.77 16.65 -16.40
N PHE A 295 4.94 17.95 -16.65
CA PHE A 295 4.36 18.64 -17.81
C PHE A 295 5.39 18.86 -18.92
N GLU A 296 6.64 19.15 -18.56
CA GLU A 296 7.73 19.41 -19.48
C GLU A 296 8.92 18.51 -19.12
N ARG A 297 9.16 17.46 -19.93
CA ARG A 297 10.16 16.43 -19.60
C ARG A 297 11.58 16.98 -19.46
N ASP A 298 11.89 18.05 -20.20
CA ASP A 298 13.21 18.70 -20.21
C ASP A 298 13.24 19.94 -19.28
N ASP A 299 12.30 20.05 -18.34
CA ASP A 299 12.30 21.13 -17.35
C ASP A 299 13.61 21.10 -16.54
N PRO A 300 14.28 22.26 -16.35
CA PRO A 300 15.55 22.34 -15.62
C PRO A 300 15.46 21.86 -14.16
N ARG A 301 14.24 21.79 -13.59
CA ARG A 301 13.94 21.27 -12.26
C ARG A 301 13.56 19.77 -12.30
N GLY A 302 13.98 19.04 -13.32
CA GLY A 302 13.78 17.60 -13.46
C GLY A 302 14.20 16.83 -12.20
N GLY A 303 13.28 16.06 -11.63
CA GLY A 303 13.52 15.35 -10.37
C GLY A 303 13.16 16.16 -9.11
N GLU A 304 12.66 17.38 -9.22
CA GLU A 304 12.13 18.17 -8.10
C GLU A 304 10.60 18.16 -8.04
N ALA A 305 10.06 18.18 -6.84
CA ALA A 305 8.65 18.42 -6.58
C ALA A 305 8.47 19.53 -5.53
N ASP A 306 7.45 20.34 -5.71
CA ASP A 306 7.03 21.36 -4.77
C ASP A 306 5.86 20.82 -3.92
N LEU A 307 6.07 20.75 -2.61
CA LEU A 307 5.03 20.57 -1.60
C LEU A 307 4.52 21.95 -1.18
N ILE A 308 3.43 22.39 -1.79
CA ILE A 308 2.84 23.70 -1.57
C ILE A 308 1.87 23.59 -0.39
N LEU A 309 2.27 24.08 0.79
CA LEU A 309 1.37 24.22 1.93
C LEU A 309 0.43 25.40 1.68
N ALA A 310 -0.63 25.14 0.93
CA ALA A 310 -1.58 26.14 0.45
C ALA A 310 -2.53 26.63 1.54
N LYS A 311 -2.76 25.82 2.58
CA LYS A 311 -3.50 26.19 3.78
C LYS A 311 -2.79 25.64 5.01
N HIS A 312 -2.73 26.45 6.07
CA HIS A 312 -2.28 26.03 7.39
C HIS A 312 -3.01 26.85 8.46
N ARG A 313 -3.90 26.22 9.23
CA ARG A 313 -4.67 26.93 10.28
C ARG A 313 -3.81 27.44 11.43
N ASN A 314 -2.67 26.80 11.69
CA ASN A 314 -1.84 27.03 12.87
C ASN A 314 -0.46 27.63 12.54
N GLY A 315 -0.26 28.17 11.33
CA GLY A 315 1.04 28.72 10.94
C GLY A 315 1.07 29.26 9.53
N PRO A 316 2.26 29.69 9.04
CA PRO A 316 2.38 30.24 7.71
C PRO A 316 2.22 29.17 6.63
N THR A 317 1.75 29.61 5.47
CA THR A 317 1.86 28.86 4.22
C THR A 317 3.29 28.95 3.69
N LYS A 318 3.76 27.89 3.02
CA LYS A 318 5.11 27.84 2.45
C LYS A 318 5.16 26.78 1.36
N THR A 319 5.99 26.99 0.35
CA THR A 319 6.38 25.93 -0.59
C THR A 319 7.67 25.29 -0.12
N VAL A 320 7.66 23.97 0.02
CA VAL A 320 8.83 23.16 0.35
C VAL A 320 9.20 22.34 -0.86
N THR A 321 10.37 22.60 -1.43
CA THR A 321 10.90 21.81 -2.55
C THR A 321 11.60 20.56 -2.03
N VAL A 322 11.28 19.42 -2.64
CA VAL A 322 11.84 18.10 -2.33
C VAL A 322 12.32 17.44 -3.62
N ALA A 323 13.28 16.52 -3.52
CA ALA A 323 13.62 15.67 -4.65
C ALA A 323 12.63 14.50 -4.74
N HIS A 324 12.20 14.14 -5.94
CA HIS A 324 11.37 12.97 -6.16
C HIS A 324 12.16 11.86 -6.88
N GLN A 325 12.16 10.68 -6.29
CA GLN A 325 12.76 9.47 -6.85
C GLN A 325 11.65 8.46 -7.09
N LEU A 326 10.72 8.82 -7.97
CA LEU A 326 9.48 8.07 -8.21
C LEU A 326 9.72 6.66 -8.77
N HIS A 327 10.85 6.46 -9.45
CA HIS A 327 11.30 5.12 -9.86
C HIS A 327 11.64 4.22 -8.66
N LEU A 328 11.92 4.80 -7.49
CA LEU A 328 12.08 4.14 -6.19
C LEU A 328 10.85 4.33 -5.28
N SER A 329 9.74 4.89 -5.79
CA SER A 329 8.54 5.20 -5.00
C SER A 329 8.79 6.02 -3.74
N ARG A 330 9.60 7.09 -3.83
CA ARG A 330 9.89 7.96 -2.68
C ARG A 330 10.18 9.41 -3.06
N PHE A 331 9.95 10.30 -2.10
CA PHE A 331 10.47 11.65 -2.03
C PHE A 331 11.62 11.71 -1.01
N THR A 332 12.55 12.63 -1.23
CA THR A 332 13.70 12.83 -0.35
C THR A 332 13.95 14.32 -0.14
N ASN A 333 14.52 14.66 1.01
CA ASN A 333 14.99 16.03 1.25
C ASN A 333 15.98 16.44 0.16
N MET A 334 15.94 17.72 -0.23
CA MET A 334 17.01 18.30 -1.05
C MET A 334 18.33 18.22 -0.27
N ALA A 335 19.43 17.92 -0.96
CA ALA A 335 20.75 18.04 -0.35
C ALA A 335 20.97 19.51 0.02
N HIS A 336 21.39 19.76 1.25
CA HIS A 336 21.78 21.09 1.72
C HIS A 336 23.21 21.42 1.32
#